data_AF-A0A1Y1N8Y4-F1
#
_entry.id   AF-A0A1Y1N8Y4-F1
#
_cell.length_a   1.000
_cell.length_b   1.000
_cell.length_c   1.000
_cell.angle_alpha   90.00
_cell.angle_beta   90.00
_cell.angle_gamma   90.00
#
_symmetry.space_group_name_H-M   'P 1'
#
loop_
_entity.id
_entity.type
_entity.pdbx_description
1 polymer ?
#
loop_
_entity_poly.entity_id
_entity_poly.type
_entity_poly.pdbx_seq_one_letter_code
_entity_poly.pdbx_strand_id
1 'polypeptide(L)'
;MKIAIIGAGPSGLVSTKYSLDEGHEIDVYEQSGYIGGTWMYTDRIGVDEYGFPVHSSMYKGLMTNVPKEIMTFLDFPYPKQQTKSYISQQEVIKYFNQYADTFHLKEHIKAIYTQTLWKRVLIQIISVL
;
A
#
# COMPACT_ATOMS: atom_id res chain seq x y z
N MET A 1 20.06 -2.42 8.20
CA MET A 1 20.41 -2.73 6.80
C MET A 1 19.60 -1.83 5.88
N LYS A 2 19.89 -1.78 4.58
CA LYS A 2 19.02 -1.09 3.61
C LYS A 2 18.07 -2.08 2.96
N ILE A 3 16.77 -1.81 3.00
CA ILE A 3 15.72 -2.71 2.52
C ILE A 3 14.87 -1.99 1.48
N ALA A 4 14.66 -2.64 0.33
CA ALA A 4 13.71 -2.20 -0.68
C ALA A 4 12.40 -3.02 -0.54
N ILE A 5 11.27 -2.32 -0.43
CA ILE A 5 9.94 -2.92 -0.38
C ILE A 5 9.20 -2.59 -1.68
N ILE A 6 8.63 -3.60 -2.34
CA ILE A 6 7.89 -3.43 -3.59
C ILE A 6 6.39 -3.51 -3.33
N GLY A 7 5.71 -2.39 -3.52
CA GLY A 7 4.28 -2.18 -3.30
C GLY A 7 3.98 -1.49 -1.97
N ALA A 8 3.04 -0.54 -2.00
CA ALA A 8 2.47 0.15 -0.84
C ALA A 8 1.02 -0.29 -0.57
N GLY A 9 0.75 -1.59 -0.80
CA GLY A 9 -0.45 -2.27 -0.32
C GLY A 9 -0.37 -2.61 1.17
N PRO A 10 -1.36 -3.35 1.72
CA PRO A 10 -1.41 -3.71 3.14
C PRO A 10 -0.14 -4.41 3.64
N SER A 11 0.38 -5.35 2.84
CA SER A 11 1.64 -6.05 3.13
C SER A 11 2.82 -5.09 3.18
N GLY A 12 2.97 -4.23 2.18
CA GLY A 12 4.04 -3.24 2.10
C GLY A 12 4.04 -2.27 3.28
N LEU A 13 2.86 -1.78 3.69
CA LEU A 13 2.74 -0.89 4.86
C LEU A 13 3.23 -1.57 6.13
N VAL A 14 2.76 -2.79 6.39
CA VAL A 14 3.15 -3.57 7.58
C VAL A 14 4.64 -3.88 7.56
N SER A 15 5.17 -4.33 6.42
CA SER A 15 6.61 -4.59 6.26
C SER A 15 7.44 -3.33 6.48
N THR A 16 6.99 -2.19 5.98
CA THR A 16 7.68 -0.89 6.17
C THR A 16 7.74 -0.55 7.64
N LYS A 17 6.60 -0.56 8.33
CA LYS A 17 6.50 -0.20 9.74
C LYS A 17 7.42 -1.07 10.61
N TYR A 18 7.31 -2.39 10.51
CA TYR A 18 8.11 -3.27 11.36
C TYR A 18 9.61 -3.23 11.03
N SER A 19 9.97 -3.00 9.75
CA SER A 19 11.38 -2.84 9.40
C SER A 19 11.97 -1.52 9.92
N LEU A 20 11.17 -0.44 9.97
CA LEU A 20 11.57 0.81 10.61
C LEU A 20 11.72 0.66 12.12
N ASP A 21 10.82 -0.07 12.79
CA ASP A 21 10.91 -0.36 14.23
C ASP A 21 12.21 -1.12 14.58
N GLU A 22 12.72 -1.94 13.66
CA GLU A 22 14.01 -2.64 13.79
C GLU A 22 15.24 -1.76 13.45
N GLY A 23 15.03 -0.51 13.04
CA GLY A 23 16.10 0.45 12.73
C GLY A 23 16.73 0.27 11.35
N HIS A 24 16.02 -0.34 10.38
CA HIS A 24 16.51 -0.45 9.01
C HIS A 24 16.20 0.82 8.19
N GLU A 25 17.03 1.08 7.17
CA GLU A 25 16.78 2.13 6.19
C GLU A 25 15.86 1.59 5.09
N ILE A 26 14.68 2.19 4.92
CA ILE A 26 13.63 1.66 4.04
C ILE A 26 13.37 2.58 2.84
N ASP A 27 13.33 1.97 1.67
CA ASP A 27 12.79 2.55 0.44
C ASP A 27 11.60 1.69 -0.03
N VAL A 28 10.40 2.28 -0.13
CA VAL A 28 9.20 1.62 -0.65
C VAL A 28 8.91 2.13 -2.05
N TYR A 29 8.57 1.23 -2.96
CA TYR A 29 8.33 1.52 -4.36
C TYR A 29 6.91 1.12 -4.77
N GLU A 30 6.08 2.10 -5.16
CA GLU A 30 4.67 1.88 -5.49
C GLU A 30 4.34 2.32 -6.93
N GLN A 31 3.71 1.44 -7.71
CA GLN A 31 3.39 1.70 -9.12
C GLN A 31 2.28 2.73 -9.30
N SER A 32 1.19 2.57 -8.55
CA SER A 32 -0.03 3.37 -8.73
C SER A 32 0.11 4.81 -8.25
N GLY A 33 1.15 5.10 -7.46
CA GLY A 33 1.32 6.37 -6.76
C GLY A 33 0.38 6.57 -5.57
N TYR A 34 -0.43 5.56 -5.22
CA TYR A 34 -1.36 5.60 -4.10
C TYR A 34 -1.15 4.43 -3.15
N ILE A 35 -1.37 4.68 -1.87
CA ILE A 35 -1.41 3.62 -0.85
C ILE A 35 -2.68 2.81 -0.99
N GLY A 36 -2.57 1.49 -0.82
CA GLY A 36 -3.70 0.59 -0.68
C GLY A 36 -3.66 -0.65 -1.58
N GLY A 37 -2.79 -0.66 -2.59
CA GLY A 37 -2.65 -1.79 -3.52
C GLY A 37 -4.00 -2.13 -4.17
N THR A 38 -4.44 -3.40 -4.06
CA THR A 38 -5.74 -3.86 -4.56
C THR A 38 -6.92 -3.05 -4.02
N TRP A 39 -6.80 -2.43 -2.83
CA TRP A 39 -7.90 -1.63 -2.30
C TRP A 39 -8.08 -0.29 -3.02
N MET A 40 -7.13 0.16 -3.84
CA MET A 40 -7.27 1.42 -4.54
C MET A 40 -8.17 1.27 -5.76
N TYR A 41 -9.39 1.81 -5.69
CA TYR A 41 -10.34 1.76 -6.81
C TYR A 41 -9.89 2.64 -7.98
N THR A 42 -10.11 2.17 -9.21
CA THR A 42 -9.94 2.93 -10.45
C THR A 42 -10.94 2.45 -11.49
N ASP A 43 -11.45 3.36 -12.33
CA ASP A 43 -12.29 3.02 -13.49
C ASP A 43 -11.46 2.50 -14.69
N ARG A 44 -10.12 2.56 -14.60
CA ARG A 44 -9.22 2.13 -15.67
C ARG A 44 -9.14 0.61 -15.72
N ILE A 45 -9.04 0.06 -16.93
CA ILE A 45 -8.87 -1.38 -17.18
C ILE A 45 -7.73 -1.61 -18.17
N GLY A 46 -7.10 -2.78 -18.09
CA GLY A 46 -5.97 -3.14 -18.95
C GLY A 46 -4.71 -2.42 -18.52
N VAL A 47 -4.46 -1.23 -19.07
CA VAL A 47 -3.25 -0.44 -18.80
C VAL A 47 -3.56 0.96 -18.26
N ASP A 48 -2.69 1.50 -17.41
CA ASP A 48 -2.75 2.86 -16.92
C ASP A 48 -2.17 3.89 -17.91
N GLU A 49 -2.15 5.18 -17.52
CA GLU A 49 -1.57 6.26 -18.36
C GLU A 49 -0.08 6.14 -18.62
N TYR A 50 0.63 5.33 -17.83
CA TYR A 50 2.06 5.10 -17.95
C TYR A 50 2.39 3.79 -18.67
N GLY A 51 1.35 3.08 -19.16
CA GLY A 51 1.48 1.83 -19.88
C GLY A 51 1.76 0.61 -19.00
N PHE A 52 1.51 0.70 -17.69
CA PHE A 52 1.57 -0.47 -16.81
C PHE A 52 0.21 -1.17 -16.72
N PRO A 53 0.19 -2.49 -16.49
CA PRO A 53 -1.04 -3.19 -16.16
C PRO A 53 -1.71 -2.56 -14.93
N VAL A 54 -3.02 -2.32 -15.04
CA VAL A 54 -3.82 -1.89 -13.89
C VAL A 54 -3.81 -3.01 -12.84
N HIS A 55 -3.24 -2.72 -11.68
CA HIS A 55 -3.06 -3.71 -10.61
C HIS A 55 -4.35 -4.00 -9.83
N SER A 56 -5.20 -2.99 -9.65
CA SER A 56 -6.40 -3.11 -8.82
C SER A 56 -7.52 -3.86 -9.54
N SER A 57 -8.06 -4.88 -8.88
CA SER A 57 -9.27 -5.59 -9.31
C SER A 57 -10.53 -5.11 -8.57
N MET A 58 -10.45 -3.95 -7.92
CA MET A 58 -11.53 -3.39 -7.14
C MET A 58 -12.68 -2.90 -8.03
N TYR A 59 -13.92 -3.01 -7.57
CA TYR A 59 -15.09 -2.52 -8.28
C TYR A 59 -15.92 -1.55 -7.45
N LYS A 60 -16.71 -0.73 -8.13
CA LYS A 60 -17.52 0.32 -7.51
C LYS A 60 -18.51 -0.27 -6.51
N GLY A 61 -18.53 0.29 -5.31
CA GLY A 61 -19.47 -0.12 -4.26
C GLY A 61 -19.07 -1.40 -3.51
N LEU A 62 -17.84 -1.89 -3.67
CA LEU A 62 -17.35 -3.04 -2.91
C LEU A 62 -17.40 -2.77 -1.40
N MET A 63 -17.93 -3.74 -0.68
CA MET A 63 -17.87 -3.88 0.77
C MET A 63 -16.92 -5.02 1.13
N THR A 64 -16.30 -4.98 2.31
CA THR A 64 -15.49 -6.09 2.79
C THR A 64 -16.30 -7.38 2.77
N ASN A 65 -15.68 -8.48 2.34
CA ASN A 65 -16.31 -9.82 2.35
C ASN A 65 -16.11 -10.53 3.70
N VAL A 66 -15.28 -9.97 4.57
CA VAL A 66 -15.03 -10.45 5.93
C VAL A 66 -15.16 -9.29 6.93
N PRO A 67 -15.39 -9.58 8.22
CA PRO A 67 -15.45 -8.56 9.26
C PRO A 67 -14.13 -7.79 9.39
N LYS A 68 -14.19 -6.46 9.55
CA LYS A 68 -13.02 -5.59 9.73
C LYS A 68 -12.15 -6.04 10.90
N GLU A 69 -12.75 -6.63 11.92
CA GLU A 69 -12.10 -7.08 13.16
C GLU A 69 -10.98 -8.09 12.87
N ILE A 70 -11.15 -8.93 11.84
CA ILE A 70 -10.12 -9.90 11.41
C ILE A 70 -9.20 -9.37 10.30
N MET A 71 -9.49 -8.17 9.79
CA MET A 71 -8.63 -7.45 8.83
C MET A 71 -7.74 -6.40 9.50
N THR A 72 -8.01 -6.10 10.78
CA THR A 72 -7.39 -5.01 11.54
C THR A 72 -5.92 -5.33 11.84
N PHE A 73 -5.02 -4.35 11.66
CA PHE A 73 -3.64 -4.46 12.13
C PHE A 73 -3.59 -4.41 13.66
N LEU A 74 -2.81 -5.31 14.26
CA LEU A 74 -2.78 -5.52 15.71
C LEU A 74 -2.34 -4.29 16.50
N ASP A 75 -1.43 -3.51 15.93
CA ASP A 75 -0.85 -2.29 16.51
C ASP A 75 -1.65 -1.02 16.15
N PHE A 76 -2.74 -1.15 15.40
CA PHE A 76 -3.56 -0.02 14.97
C PHE A 76 -5.04 -0.41 14.85
N PRO A 77 -5.74 -0.59 15.98
CA PRO A 77 -7.14 -0.98 15.97
C PRO A 77 -8.05 0.10 15.37
N TYR A 78 -9.15 -0.30 14.73
CA TYR A 78 -10.20 0.66 14.33
C TYR A 78 -10.76 1.41 15.54
N PRO A 79 -11.17 2.69 15.38
CA PRO A 79 -11.81 3.45 16.45
C PRO A 79 -13.08 2.76 16.96
N LYS A 80 -13.32 2.81 18.27
CA LYS A 80 -14.50 2.18 18.91
C LYS A 80 -15.85 2.72 18.38
N GLN A 81 -15.84 3.93 17.82
CA GLN A 81 -17.00 4.56 17.20
C GLN A 81 -17.39 3.90 15.87
N GLN A 82 -16.50 3.15 15.23
CA GLN A 82 -16.81 2.37 14.03
C GLN A 82 -17.46 1.04 14.43
N THR A 83 -18.79 1.05 14.53
CA THR A 83 -19.58 -0.09 14.98
C THR A 83 -19.90 -1.11 13.88
N LYS A 84 -19.75 -0.76 12.59
CA LYS A 84 -20.04 -1.69 11.48
C LYS A 84 -18.90 -2.67 11.28
N SER A 85 -19.19 -3.97 11.22
CA SER A 85 -18.17 -5.00 10.94
C SER A 85 -17.85 -5.12 9.45
N TYR A 86 -18.83 -4.94 8.58
CA TYR A 86 -18.62 -4.91 7.12
C TYR A 86 -18.59 -3.46 6.65
N ILE A 87 -17.45 -3.04 6.11
CA ILE A 87 -17.17 -1.64 5.78
C ILE A 87 -16.91 -1.49 4.28
N SER A 88 -17.05 -0.28 3.77
CA SER A 88 -16.77 0.03 2.37
C SER A 88 -15.27 -0.02 2.07
N GLN A 89 -14.93 -0.27 0.81
CA GLN A 89 -13.55 -0.13 0.34
C GLN A 89 -12.93 1.23 0.69
N GLN A 90 -13.72 2.31 0.66
CA GLN A 90 -13.24 3.66 1.01
C GLN A 90 -12.84 3.76 2.48
N GLU A 91 -13.57 3.10 3.38
CA GLU A 91 -13.24 3.03 4.80
C GLU A 91 -11.95 2.22 5.04
N VAL A 92 -11.71 1.18 4.24
CA VAL A 92 -10.45 0.41 4.27
C VAL A 92 -9.27 1.26 3.77
N ILE A 93 -9.42 1.97 2.66
CA ILE A 93 -8.38 2.90 2.16
C ILE A 93 -8.08 4.01 3.15
N LYS A 94 -9.13 4.58 3.79
CA LYS A 94 -8.96 5.58 4.83
C LYS A 94 -8.13 5.02 5.99
N TYR A 95 -8.42 3.80 6.44
CA TYR A 95 -7.67 3.12 7.49
C TYR A 95 -6.19 2.95 7.13
N PHE A 96 -5.87 2.48 5.91
CA PHE A 96 -4.48 2.36 5.47
C PHE A 96 -3.73 3.70 5.39
N ASN A 97 -4.40 4.77 4.95
CA ASN A 97 -3.80 6.09 4.95
C ASN A 97 -3.56 6.60 6.38
N GLN A 98 -4.50 6.40 7.30
CA GLN A 98 -4.33 6.73 8.71
C GLN A 98 -3.19 5.94 9.38
N TYR A 99 -3.05 4.66 9.05
CA TYR A 99 -1.92 3.84 9.49
C TYR A 99 -0.60 4.44 8.99
N ALA A 100 -0.50 4.72 7.69
CA ALA A 100 0.69 5.31 7.10
C ALA A 100 1.04 6.69 7.67
N ASP A 101 0.03 7.52 7.99
CA ASP A 101 0.24 8.81 8.65
C ASP A 101 0.72 8.65 10.09
N THR A 102 0.10 7.74 10.85
CA THR A 102 0.42 7.52 12.28
C THR A 102 1.86 7.05 12.48
N PHE A 103 2.34 6.18 11.58
CA PHE A 103 3.70 5.63 11.64
C PHE A 103 4.67 6.33 10.68
N HIS A 104 4.30 7.50 10.14
CA HIS A 104 5.13 8.31 9.24
C HIS A 104 5.65 7.57 7.99
N LEU A 105 4.96 6.52 7.53
CA LEU A 105 5.43 5.64 6.44
C LEU A 105 5.46 6.35 5.08
N LYS A 106 4.67 7.42 4.90
CA LYS A 106 4.54 8.10 3.61
C LYS A 106 5.85 8.68 3.09
N GLU A 107 6.77 9.07 3.98
CA GLU A 107 8.07 9.64 3.57
C GLU A 107 9.02 8.60 2.93
N HIS A 108 8.75 7.32 3.17
CA HIS A 108 9.52 6.21 2.60
C HIS A 108 8.93 5.70 1.27
N ILE A 109 7.73 6.17 0.89
CA ILE A 109 7.01 5.66 -0.27
C ILE A 109 7.29 6.53 -1.51
N LYS A 110 7.94 5.91 -2.49
CA LYS A 110 8.28 6.52 -3.77
C LYS A 110 7.34 5.98 -4.84
N ALA A 111 6.54 6.89 -5.39
CA ALA A 111 5.70 6.60 -6.54
C ALA A 111 6.55 6.43 -7.80
N ILE A 112 6.28 5.37 -8.57
CA ILE A 112 6.99 5.08 -9.81
C ILE A 112 6.05 5.23 -11.00
N TYR A 113 6.17 6.38 -11.67
CA TYR A 113 5.32 6.74 -12.80
C TYR A 113 5.87 6.35 -14.18
N THR A 114 7.04 5.69 -14.28
CA THR A 114 7.61 5.35 -15.60
C THR A 114 8.34 4.01 -15.61
N GLN A 115 8.31 3.32 -16.75
CA GLN A 115 9.06 2.08 -16.97
C GLN A 115 10.58 2.28 -16.83
N THR A 116 11.07 3.47 -17.17
CA THR A 116 12.47 3.84 -16.98
C THR A 116 12.87 3.86 -15.51
N LEU A 117 12.02 4.42 -14.64
CA LEU A 117 12.26 4.42 -13.20
C LEU A 117 12.19 3.00 -12.62
N TRP A 118 11.24 2.17 -13.07
CA TRP A 118 11.19 0.75 -12.68
C TRP A 118 12.45 -0.02 -13.07
N LYS A 119 12.97 0.17 -14.29
CA LYS A 119 14.25 -0.43 -14.71
C LYS A 119 15.40 0.03 -13.82
N ARG A 120 15.44 1.29 -13.40
CA ARG A 120 16.46 1.80 -12.47
C ARG A 120 16.35 1.17 -11.08
N VAL A 121 15.14 1.03 -10.55
CA VAL A 121 14.89 0.35 -9.27
C VAL A 121 15.33 -1.11 -9.35
N LEU A 122 14.99 -1.82 -10.43
CA LEU A 122 15.45 -3.19 -10.65
C LEU A 122 16.98 -3.30 -10.71
N ILE A 123 17.64 -2.40 -11.45
CA ILE A 123 19.12 -2.35 -11.51
C ILE A 123 19.71 -2.09 -10.12
N GLN A 124 19.12 -1.16 -9.36
CA GLN A 124 19.59 -0.81 -8.02
C GLN A 124 19.45 -1.99 -7.05
N ILE A 125 18.33 -2.73 -7.10
CA ILE A 125 18.11 -3.95 -6.30
C ILE A 125 19.10 -5.04 -6.68
N ILE A 126 19.32 -5.28 -7.98
CA ILE A 126 20.25 -6.32 -8.44
C ILE A 126 21.70 -5.97 -8.09
N SER A 127 22.07 -4.69 -8.09
CA SER A 127 23.45 -4.26 -7.81
C SER A 127 23.90 -4.42 -6.35
N VAL A 128 22.96 -4.69 -5.44
CA VAL A 128 23.21 -4.88 -3.99
C VAL A 128 23.03 -6.34 -3.53
N LEU A 129 22.75 -7.26 -4.45
CA LEU A 129 22.75 -8.72 -4.24
C LEU A 129 24.07 -9.32 -4.72
#